data_AF-A0A7G5EJH7-F1
#
_entry.id   AF-A0A7G5EJH7-F1
#
_cell.length_a   1.000
_cell.length_b   1.000
_cell.length_c   1.000
_cell.angle_alpha   90.00
_cell.angle_beta   90.00
_cell.angle_gamma   90.00
#
_symmetry.space_group_name_H-M   'P 1'
#
loop_
_entity.id
_entity.type
_entity.pdbx_description
1 polymer ?
#
loop_
_entity_poly.entity_id
_entity_poly.type
_entity_poly.pdbx_seq_one_letter_code
_entity_poly.pdbx_strand_id
1 'polypeptide(L)'
;MADAAPDTVLNAALMQIEVVWAQNGQPQTVQLQLPTGASLTQALAAASAQTGQVFDEAQDAGVWGRLQARSQLLADGDRVELYEALKVDPKKARRERFAKQGARGTGLFAQRRPQSKAGYGA
;
A
#
# COMPACT_ATOMS: atom_id res chain seq x y z
N MET A 1 30.19 22.46 -7.86
CA MET A 1 28.72 22.49 -7.68
C MET A 1 28.43 21.61 -6.48
N ALA A 2 28.01 22.28 -5.40
CA ALA A 2 27.87 21.84 -4.01
C ALA A 2 28.18 20.37 -3.70
N ASP A 3 29.40 20.19 -3.23
CA ASP A 3 29.83 19.15 -2.30
C ASP A 3 29.03 19.28 -0.99
N ALA A 4 28.39 18.20 -0.55
CA ALA A 4 27.82 18.09 0.79
C ALA A 4 28.32 16.77 1.38
N ALA A 5 29.23 16.92 2.34
CA ALA A 5 30.07 15.91 2.94
C ALA A 5 29.31 14.70 3.52
N PRO A 6 29.98 13.53 3.60
CA PRO A 6 29.48 12.34 4.26
C PRO A 6 29.83 12.37 5.75
N ASP A 7 29.01 12.99 6.62
CA ASP A 7 29.33 13.11 8.06
C ASP A 7 28.09 13.04 8.98
N THR A 8 27.39 11.91 9.01
CA THR A 8 26.39 11.64 10.08
C THR A 8 26.37 10.16 10.48
N VAL A 9 27.54 9.63 10.83
CA VAL A 9 27.67 8.26 11.37
C VAL A 9 28.12 8.21 12.83
N LEU A 10 28.04 9.31 13.57
CA LEU A 10 28.42 9.33 14.99
C LEU A 10 27.17 9.21 15.87
N ASN A 11 26.82 7.97 16.23
CA ASN A 11 25.73 7.56 17.13
C ASN A 11 24.29 7.80 16.66
N ALA A 12 23.94 7.35 15.44
CA ALA A 12 22.53 7.19 15.11
C ALA A 12 21.97 5.95 15.83
N ALA A 13 21.03 6.15 16.75
CA ALA A 13 20.23 5.03 17.27
C ALA A 13 19.56 4.31 16.09
N LEU A 14 19.53 2.99 16.10
CA LEU A 14 18.91 2.21 15.04
C LEU A 14 17.42 2.01 15.35
N MET A 15 16.60 2.02 14.29
CA MET A 15 15.19 1.67 14.34
C MET A 15 14.90 0.51 13.40
N GLN A 16 13.90 -0.30 13.74
CA GLN A 16 13.39 -1.40 12.94
C GLN A 16 12.09 -0.97 12.28
N ILE A 17 11.99 -1.17 10.97
CA ILE A 17 10.78 -0.88 10.19
C ILE A 17 10.51 -2.00 9.19
N GLU A 18 9.26 -2.08 8.74
CA GLU A 18 8.84 -3.03 7.70
C GLU A 18 8.47 -2.27 6.42
N VAL A 19 8.90 -2.76 5.26
CA VAL A 19 8.44 -2.27 3.96
C VAL A 19 7.61 -3.35 3.28
N VAL A 20 6.40 -2.99 2.84
CA VAL A 20 5.43 -3.89 2.21
C VAL A 20 5.08 -3.39 0.81
N TRP A 21 5.10 -4.30 -0.17
CA TRP A 21 4.69 -4.01 -1.55
C TRP A 21 3.91 -5.18 -2.15
N ALA A 22 3.16 -4.93 -3.22
CA ALA A 22 2.54 -5.99 -3.99
C ALA A 22 3.50 -6.50 -5.07
N GLN A 23 3.60 -7.83 -5.20
CA GLN A 23 4.26 -8.48 -6.32
C GLN A 23 3.39 -9.66 -6.78
N ASN A 24 3.00 -9.65 -8.07
CA ASN A 24 2.12 -10.68 -8.64
C ASN A 24 0.82 -10.90 -7.84
N GLY A 25 0.26 -9.81 -7.29
CA GLY A 25 -0.98 -9.85 -6.50
C GLY A 25 -0.83 -10.42 -5.09
N GLN A 26 0.40 -10.68 -4.63
CA GLN A 26 0.70 -11.11 -3.26
C GLN A 26 1.49 -10.02 -2.52
N PRO A 27 1.20 -9.76 -1.24
CA PRO A 27 2.03 -8.87 -0.44
C PRO A 27 3.40 -9.51 -0.20
N GLN A 28 4.45 -8.74 -0.41
CA GLN A 28 5.82 -9.04 -0.05
C GLN A 28 6.25 -8.08 1.05
N THR A 29 7.13 -8.54 1.94
CA THR A 29 7.57 -7.79 3.12
C THR A 29 9.08 -7.92 3.29
N VAL A 30 9.75 -6.83 3.68
CA VAL A 30 11.15 -6.86 4.11
C VAL A 30 11.31 -6.06 5.38
N GLN A 31 12.02 -6.63 6.35
CA GLN A 31 12.42 -5.94 7.58
C GLN A 31 13.74 -5.22 7.35
N LEU A 32 13.80 -3.96 7.75
CA LEU A 32 14.98 -3.11 7.63
C LEU A 32 15.39 -2.58 8.99
N GLN A 33 16.70 -2.41 9.16
CA GLN A 33 17.27 -1.66 10.27
C GLN A 33 17.93 -0.39 9.70
N LEU A 34 17.45 0.76 10.14
CA LEU A 34 17.87 2.07 9.60
C LEU A 34 18.27 3.02 10.74
N PRO A 35 19.06 4.06 10.46
CA PRO A 35 19.24 5.18 11.37
C PRO A 35 17.88 5.79 11.77
N THR A 36 17.72 6.12 13.05
CA THR A 36 16.52 6.81 13.54
C THR A 36 16.33 8.12 12.79
N GLY A 37 15.10 8.38 12.37
CA GLY A 37 14.78 9.56 11.56
C GLY A 37 15.19 9.42 10.10
N ALA A 38 15.48 8.21 9.60
CA ALA A 38 15.59 7.98 8.17
C ALA A 38 14.27 8.35 7.45
N SER A 39 14.39 8.86 6.23
CA SER A 39 13.23 9.22 5.42
C SER A 39 12.62 8.01 4.70
N LEU A 40 11.39 8.18 4.23
CA LEU A 40 10.71 7.19 3.40
C LEU A 40 11.52 6.87 2.13
N THR A 41 12.14 7.86 1.47
CA THR A 41 13.07 7.64 0.35
C THR A 41 14.23 6.71 0.75
N GLN A 42 14.84 6.93 1.91
CA GLN A 42 15.97 6.11 2.37
C GLN A 42 15.53 4.68 2.68
N ALA A 43 14.35 4.49 3.26
CA ALA A 43 13.78 3.18 3.50
C ALA A 43 13.51 2.41 2.20
N LEU A 44 12.92 3.07 1.19
CA LEU A 44 12.68 2.45 -0.12
C LEU A 44 13.98 2.10 -0.85
N ALA A 45 14.99 2.95 -0.78
CA ALA A 45 16.30 2.66 -1.34
C ALA A 45 16.97 1.45 -0.67
N ALA A 46 16.89 1.35 0.67
CA ALA A 46 17.41 0.21 1.42
C ALA A 46 16.64 -1.09 1.10
N ALA A 47 15.31 -1.02 1.03
CA ALA A 47 14.47 -2.16 0.61
C ALA A 47 14.84 -2.62 -0.81
N SER A 48 15.05 -1.68 -1.73
CA SER A 48 15.43 -1.97 -3.11
C SER A 48 16.79 -2.68 -3.17
N ALA A 49 17.78 -2.19 -2.43
CA ALA A 49 19.10 -2.82 -2.35
C ALA A 49 19.06 -4.23 -1.75
N GLN A 50 18.22 -4.48 -0.75
CA GLN A 50 18.12 -5.77 -0.08
C GLN A 50 17.31 -6.82 -0.88
N THR A 51 16.29 -6.39 -1.61
CA THR A 51 15.34 -7.29 -2.29
C THR A 51 15.57 -7.41 -3.79
N GLY A 52 16.31 -6.47 -4.39
CA GLY A 52 16.42 -6.31 -5.83
C GLY A 52 15.16 -5.75 -6.50
N GLN A 53 14.12 -5.40 -5.73
CA GLN A 53 12.90 -4.81 -6.26
C GLN A 53 13.13 -3.34 -6.64
N VAL A 54 12.67 -2.94 -7.81
CA VAL A 54 12.64 -1.53 -8.21
C VAL A 54 11.34 -0.90 -7.73
N PHE A 55 11.46 0.20 -7.01
CA PHE A 55 10.33 1.02 -6.56
C PHE A 55 10.34 2.34 -7.33
N ASP A 56 9.25 2.64 -8.05
CA ASP A 56 9.13 3.87 -8.82
C ASP A 56 8.94 5.07 -7.87
N GLU A 57 9.57 6.21 -8.18
CA GLU A 57 9.38 7.48 -7.48
C GLU A 57 7.94 7.99 -7.60
N ALA A 58 7.26 7.70 -8.71
CA ALA A 58 5.87 8.08 -8.94
C ALA A 58 4.86 7.23 -8.15
N GLN A 59 5.30 6.12 -7.54
CA GLN A 59 4.44 5.24 -6.78
C GLN A 59 4.10 5.86 -5.42
N ASP A 60 2.81 5.91 -5.11
CA ASP A 60 2.33 6.37 -3.82
C ASP A 60 2.82 5.44 -2.70
N ALA A 61 3.27 6.03 -1.60
CA ALA A 61 3.71 5.30 -0.42
C ALA A 61 3.09 5.91 0.84
N GLY A 62 2.81 5.06 1.81
CA GLY A 62 2.19 5.45 3.06
C GLY A 62 2.80 4.76 4.26
N VAL A 63 2.44 5.26 5.44
CA VAL A 63 2.76 4.64 6.73
C VAL A 63 1.43 4.32 7.41
N TRP A 64 1.21 3.05 7.77
CA TRP A 64 -0.02 2.57 8.40
C TRP A 64 -1.32 3.03 7.69
N GLY A 65 -1.39 2.83 6.36
CA GLY A 65 -2.56 3.18 5.56
C GLY A 65 -2.75 4.68 5.28
N ARG A 66 -1.80 5.54 5.66
CA ARG A 66 -1.85 6.99 5.41
C ARG A 66 -0.78 7.40 4.42
N LEU A 67 -1.18 8.03 3.32
CA LEU A 67 -0.26 8.55 2.31
C LEU A 67 0.73 9.55 2.94
N GLN A 68 2.01 9.41 2.61
CA GLN A 68 3.09 10.26 3.11
C GLN A 68 3.94 10.80 1.96
N ALA A 69 4.58 11.94 2.20
CA ALA A 69 5.61 12.45 1.30
C ALA A 69 6.87 11.57 1.38
N ARG A 70 7.65 11.52 0.30
CA ARG A 70 8.94 10.82 0.24
C ARG A 70 9.96 11.31 1.28
N SER A 71 9.86 12.57 1.69
CA SER A 71 10.67 13.19 2.73
C SER A 71 10.21 12.91 4.16
N GLN A 72 9.07 12.23 4.36
CA GLN A 72 8.56 11.90 5.69
C GLN A 72 9.61 11.09 6.46
N LEU A 73 9.92 11.54 7.67
CA LEU A 73 10.80 10.80 8.58
C LEU A 73 10.02 9.68 9.25
N LEU A 74 10.66 8.52 9.39
CA LEU A 74 10.08 7.32 9.96
C LEU A 74 10.47 7.17 11.44
N ALA A 75 9.63 6.42 12.16
CA ALA A 75 9.83 6.03 13.54
C ALA A 75 10.04 4.51 13.68
N ASP A 76 10.53 4.08 14.83
CA ASP A 76 10.67 2.66 15.17
C ASP A 76 9.31 1.94 15.14
N GLY A 77 9.29 0.78 14.50
CA GLY A 77 8.10 -0.04 14.29
C GLY A 77 7.20 0.41 13.14
N ASP A 78 7.56 1.44 12.37
CA ASP A 78 6.75 1.87 11.22
C ASP A 78 6.65 0.78 10.16
N ARG A 79 5.44 0.68 9.58
CA ARG A 79 5.19 -0.09 8.37
C ARG A 79 4.97 0.84 7.19
N VAL A 80 5.92 0.83 6.26
CA VAL A 80 5.87 1.53 4.99
C VAL A 80 5.16 0.63 3.96
N GLU A 81 4.18 1.17 3.27
CA GLU A 81 3.34 0.45 2.31
C GLU A 81 3.42 1.15 0.96
N LEU A 82 3.73 0.42 -0.12
CA LEU A 82 3.64 0.94 -1.49
C LEU A 82 2.32 0.56 -2.14
N TYR A 83 1.68 1.54 -2.78
CA TYR A 83 0.37 1.37 -3.41
C TYR A 83 0.47 1.32 -4.93
N GLU A 84 -0.31 0.45 -5.57
CA GLU A 84 -0.42 0.42 -7.03
C GLU A 84 -1.53 1.36 -7.50
N ALA A 85 -1.28 2.04 -8.63
CA ALA A 85 -2.31 2.83 -9.28
C ALA A 85 -3.49 1.96 -9.72
N LEU A 86 -4.70 2.45 -9.50
CA LEU A 86 -5.91 1.76 -9.92
C LEU A 86 -5.98 1.72 -11.46
N LYS A 87 -5.99 0.51 -12.04
CA LYS A 87 -6.10 0.29 -13.49
C LYS A 87 -7.47 0.71 -14.06
N VAL A 88 -8.51 0.63 -13.23
CA VAL A 88 -9.88 0.96 -13.60
C VAL A 88 -10.59 1.58 -12.41
N ASP A 89 -11.42 2.58 -12.67
CA ASP A 89 -12.30 3.13 -11.64
C ASP A 89 -13.14 2.01 -10.99
N PRO A 90 -13.17 1.89 -9.66
CA PRO A 90 -13.87 0.81 -8.97
C PRO A 90 -15.36 0.73 -9.29
N LYS A 91 -16.04 1.86 -9.52
CA LYS A 91 -17.47 1.88 -9.85
C LYS A 91 -17.71 1.38 -11.28
N LYS A 92 -16.86 1.80 -12.23
CA LYS A 92 -16.89 1.28 -13.60
C LYS A 92 -16.64 -0.23 -13.60
N ALA A 93 -15.60 -0.70 -12.91
CA ALA A 93 -15.31 -2.13 -12.79
C ALA A 93 -16.45 -2.92 -12.14
N ARG A 94 -17.13 -2.34 -11.15
CA ARG A 94 -18.33 -2.93 -10.55
C ARG A 94 -19.51 -3.02 -11.53
N ARG A 95 -19.77 -1.94 -12.29
CA ARG A 95 -20.84 -1.91 -13.31
C ARG A 95 -20.59 -2.95 -14.41
N GLU A 96 -19.36 -3.05 -14.90
CA GLU A 96 -18.98 -4.03 -15.91
C GLU A 96 -19.09 -5.46 -15.40
N ARG A 97 -18.68 -5.73 -14.15
CA ARG A 97 -18.89 -7.03 -13.50
C ARG A 97 -20.38 -7.38 -13.39
N PHE A 98 -21.22 -6.44 -12.97
CA PHE A 98 -22.67 -6.65 -12.91
C PHE A 98 -23.29 -6.91 -14.27
N ALA A 99 -22.91 -6.14 -15.30
CA ALA A 99 -23.40 -6.34 -16.67
C ALA A 99 -23.02 -7.72 -17.23
N LYS A 100 -21.80 -8.20 -16.96
CA LYS A 100 -21.33 -9.54 -17.36
C LYS A 100 -22.02 -10.67 -16.60
N GLN A 101 -22.25 -10.51 -15.29
CA GLN A 101 -22.89 -11.54 -14.46
C GLN A 101 -24.41 -11.56 -14.61
N GLY A 102 -25.03 -10.46 -15.04
CA GLY A 102 -26.47 -10.29 -15.18
C GLY A 102 -27.21 -10.31 -13.84
N ALA A 103 -28.48 -9.86 -13.85
CA ALA A 103 -29.33 -9.87 -12.65
C ALA A 103 -29.59 -11.29 -12.11
N ARG A 104 -29.44 -12.33 -12.93
CA ARG A 104 -29.76 -13.73 -12.57
C ARG A 104 -28.76 -14.37 -11.60
N GLY A 105 -27.56 -13.81 -11.45
CA GLY A 105 -26.50 -14.33 -10.57
C GLY A 105 -26.29 -13.55 -9.27
N THR A 106 -27.23 -12.70 -8.85
CA THR A 106 -27.08 -11.96 -7.57
C THR A 106 -27.34 -12.88 -6.39
N GLY A 107 -26.29 -13.58 -5.94
CA GLY A 107 -26.33 -14.48 -4.78
C GLY A 107 -26.85 -13.84 -3.48
N LEU A 108 -26.83 -12.51 -3.38
CA LEU A 108 -27.34 -11.79 -2.21
C LEU A 108 -28.87 -11.81 -2.09
N PHE A 109 -29.60 -12.01 -3.20
CA PHE A 109 -31.07 -12.16 -3.21
C PHE A 109 -31.58 -13.41 -3.94
N ALA A 110 -30.68 -14.23 -4.51
CA ALA A 110 -31.03 -15.43 -5.25
C ALA A 110 -31.78 -16.47 -4.39
N GLN A 111 -31.50 -16.51 -3.09
CA GLN A 111 -32.24 -17.31 -2.11
C GLN A 111 -33.05 -16.40 -1.18
N ARG A 112 -34.29 -16.09 -1.57
CA ARG A 112 -35.27 -15.51 -0.62
C ARG A 112 -35.62 -16.59 0.41
N ARG A 113 -35.47 -16.28 1.71
CA ARG A 113 -36.02 -17.12 2.78
C ARG A 113 -37.55 -17.18 2.65
N PRO A 114 -38.21 -18.32 2.93
CA PRO A 114 -39.65 -18.51 2.74
C PRO A 114 -40.55 -17.45 3.41
N GLN A 115 -40.06 -16.77 4.45
CA GLN A 115 -40.81 -15.77 5.23
C GLN A 115 -40.28 -14.33 5.09
N SER A 116 -39.50 -14.02 4.06
CA SER A 116 -39.02 -12.64 3.85
C SER A 116 -40.18 -11.69 3.52
N LYS A 117 -40.42 -10.68 4.36
CA LYS A 117 -41.42 -9.63 4.12
C LYS A 117 -41.03 -8.81 2.87
N ALA A 118 -42.01 -8.43 2.06
CA ALA A 118 -41.80 -7.48 0.98
C ALA A 118 -41.34 -6.14 1.57
N GLY A 119 -40.19 -5.61 1.10
CA GLY A 119 -39.75 -4.27 1.46
C GLY A 119 -40.78 -3.23 1.00
N TYR A 120 -40.86 -2.12 1.73
CA TYR A 120 -41.81 -1.04 1.47
C TYR A 120 -41.60 -0.46 0.07
N GLY A 121 -42.59 -0.68 -0.79
CA GLY A 121 -42.80 0.10 -2.01
C GLY A 121 -44.07 0.93 -1.83
N ALA A 122 -43.91 2.25 -1.89
CA ALA A 122 -44.89 3.22 -2.37
C ALA A 122 -44.09 4.37 -2.99
#